data_AF-A0A524CHR1-F1
#
_entry.id   AF-A0A524CHR1-F1
#
_cell.length_a   1.000
_cell.length_b   1.000
_cell.length_c   1.000
_cell.angle_alpha   90.00
_cell.angle_beta   90.00
_cell.angle_gamma   90.00
#
_symmetry.space_group_name_H-M   'P 1'
#
loop_
_entity.id
_entity.type
_entity.pdbx_description
1 polymer ?
#
loop_
_entity_poly.entity_id
_entity_poly.type
_entity_poly.pdbx_seq_one_letter_code
_entity_poly.pdbx_strand_id
1 'polypeptide(L)'
;MIIITQTIGIDIGGYIKFSCGEKKIAIPNVIGSPTPGWSGFASDTSWINNLVLIKDEDEYYIGDLARLQSDTKHFIMDQGKLDKLDEVFMLIKSVLPILSDEEDQDLVLGIGVPLSTDINKMKELSSKLKGSYTIKIKNESTKEIIEVEKNIKKALVMPESYGSYYYQVSKFDGRVVNAQIISLDLLTEIMTIIEGRIIRNASVNLVNASLFTLANKITHALQHKTNRIINPLSIIKNLKDEIDGVIISGKKYDIGEIKEHYIKQISNEIVDNIKRAINFIPLDVTIEYY
;
A
#
# COMPACT_ATOMS: atom_id res chain seq x y z
N MET A 1 -8.56 -3.35 35.81
CA MET A 1 -8.97 -2.71 34.55
C MET A 1 -8.32 -3.51 33.43
N ILE A 2 -9.10 -4.23 32.62
CA ILE A 2 -8.55 -4.93 31.45
C ILE A 2 -8.38 -3.86 30.38
N ILE A 3 -7.13 -3.55 30.04
CA ILE A 3 -6.83 -2.67 28.91
C ILE A 3 -7.13 -3.46 27.65
N ILE A 4 -8.22 -3.12 26.96
CA ILE A 4 -8.54 -3.70 25.66
C ILE A 4 -7.56 -3.08 24.65
N THR A 5 -6.76 -3.92 24.02
CA THR A 5 -5.80 -3.51 22.99
C THR A 5 -6.32 -3.93 21.63
N GLN A 6 -6.40 -2.99 20.69
CA GLN A 6 -6.80 -3.26 19.32
C GLN A 6 -5.59 -3.26 18.40
N THR A 7 -5.49 -4.28 17.55
CA THR A 7 -4.40 -4.43 16.59
C THR A 7 -4.85 -4.02 15.20
N ILE A 8 -4.09 -3.14 14.54
CA ILE A 8 -4.36 -2.69 13.18
C ILE A 8 -3.16 -3.06 12.31
N GLY A 9 -3.40 -3.87 11.27
CA GLY A 9 -2.45 -4.13 10.20
C GLY A 9 -2.54 -3.03 9.14
N ILE A 10 -1.40 -2.52 8.71
CA ILE A 10 -1.27 -1.47 7.69
C ILE A 10 -0.25 -1.95 6.67
N ASP A 11 -0.60 -1.93 5.40
CA ASP A 11 0.29 -2.25 4.27
C ASP A 11 0.44 -0.97 3.42
N ILE A 12 1.65 -0.40 3.40
CA ILE A 12 1.98 0.80 2.65
C ILE A 12 2.61 0.39 1.32
N GLY A 13 1.75 0.20 0.33
CA GLY A 13 2.13 0.06 -1.07
C GLY A 13 1.59 1.23 -1.90
N GLY A 14 1.31 0.98 -3.18
CA GLY A 14 0.70 2.03 -4.01
C GLY A 14 -0.78 2.30 -3.69
N TYR A 15 -1.40 1.43 -2.89
CA TYR A 15 -2.53 1.77 -2.02
C TYR A 15 -2.08 1.55 -0.59
N ILE A 16 -2.65 2.30 0.36
CA ILE A 16 -2.49 2.02 1.78
C ILE A 16 -3.69 1.21 2.23
N LYS A 17 -3.41 -0.04 2.62
CA LYS A 17 -4.43 -1.01 3.04
C LYS A 17 -4.40 -1.13 4.56
N PHE A 18 -5.56 -1.17 5.17
CA PHE A 18 -5.76 -1.30 6.60
C PHE A 18 -6.61 -2.52 6.89
N SER A 19 -6.29 -3.24 7.96
CA SER A 19 -7.06 -4.38 8.46
C SER A 19 -7.18 -4.29 9.98
N CYS A 20 -8.40 -4.34 10.49
CA CYS A 20 -8.70 -4.36 11.92
C CYS A 20 -9.87 -5.33 12.17
N GLY A 21 -9.58 -6.54 12.65
CA GLY A 21 -10.57 -7.62 12.71
C GLY A 21 -11.17 -7.88 11.31
N GLU A 22 -12.50 -7.78 11.21
CA GLU A 22 -13.24 -7.92 9.95
C GLU A 22 -13.21 -6.65 9.08
N LYS A 23 -12.88 -5.49 9.64
CA LYS A 23 -12.85 -4.23 8.88
C LYS A 23 -11.59 -4.18 8.01
N LYS A 24 -11.79 -3.99 6.71
CA LYS A 24 -10.71 -3.83 5.73
C LYS A 24 -10.97 -2.59 4.89
N ILE A 25 -9.98 -1.71 4.81
CA ILE A 25 -10.05 -0.44 4.07
C ILE A 25 -8.84 -0.35 3.16
N ALA A 26 -9.00 0.16 1.95
CA ALA A 26 -7.90 0.51 1.08
C ALA A 26 -8.13 1.91 0.52
N ILE A 27 -7.13 2.78 0.65
CA ILE A 27 -7.17 4.14 0.09
C ILE A 27 -5.94 4.41 -0.78
N PRO A 28 -6.07 5.23 -1.83
CA PRO A 28 -4.90 5.68 -2.58
C PRO A 28 -3.88 6.38 -1.67
N ASN A 29 -2.59 6.20 -1.96
CA ASN A 29 -1.48 6.75 -1.17
C ASN A 29 -1.21 8.24 -1.45
N VAL A 30 -2.26 9.07 -1.46
CA VAL A 30 -2.20 10.48 -1.85
C VAL A 30 -2.87 11.37 -0.80
N ILE A 31 -2.23 12.51 -0.55
CA ILE A 31 -2.78 13.63 0.20
C ILE A 31 -2.82 14.83 -0.73
N GLY A 32 -3.79 15.71 -0.56
CA GLY A 32 -3.84 16.94 -1.33
C GLY A 32 -4.53 18.06 -0.59
N SER A 33 -4.30 19.28 -1.06
CA SER A 33 -5.00 20.46 -0.54
C SER A 33 -6.43 20.51 -1.09
N PRO A 34 -7.39 21.04 -0.32
CA PRO A 34 -8.72 21.34 -0.81
C PRO A 34 -8.67 22.32 -1.98
N THR A 35 -9.47 22.07 -3.02
CA THR A 35 -9.68 23.05 -4.10
C THR A 35 -10.95 23.86 -3.79
N PRO A 36 -10.85 25.20 -3.66
CA PRO A 36 -12.01 26.04 -3.41
C PRO A 36 -13.08 25.90 -4.49
N GLY A 37 -14.35 25.89 -4.09
CA GLY A 37 -15.50 25.88 -5.03
C GLY A 37 -15.95 24.50 -5.50
N TRP A 38 -15.27 23.43 -5.11
CA TRP A 38 -15.74 22.05 -5.28
C TRP A 38 -16.31 21.50 -3.97
N SER A 39 -17.62 21.22 -3.93
CA SER A 39 -18.25 20.49 -2.84
C SER A 39 -19.41 19.60 -3.35
N GLY A 40 -19.58 18.43 -2.75
CA GLY A 40 -20.86 17.69 -2.79
C GLY A 40 -21.29 17.04 -4.12
N PHE A 41 -20.40 16.86 -5.11
CA PHE A 41 -20.80 16.25 -6.40
C PHE A 41 -20.89 14.71 -6.39
N ALA A 42 -20.47 14.04 -5.31
CA ALA A 42 -20.50 12.58 -5.23
C ALA A 42 -21.79 12.10 -4.55
N SER A 43 -22.56 11.25 -5.24
CA SER A 43 -23.64 10.46 -4.60
C SER A 43 -23.11 9.48 -3.54
N ASP A 44 -21.80 9.26 -3.53
CA ASP A 44 -21.10 8.48 -2.54
C ASP A 44 -20.92 9.27 -1.24
N THR A 45 -21.50 8.77 -0.16
CA THR A 45 -21.40 9.34 1.19
C THR A 45 -20.43 8.57 2.08
N SER A 46 -19.69 7.59 1.55
CA SER A 46 -18.76 6.78 2.32
C SER A 46 -17.57 7.61 2.81
N TRP A 47 -17.10 7.30 4.02
CA TRP A 47 -15.93 7.95 4.61
C TRP A 47 -14.67 7.79 3.75
N ILE A 48 -14.44 6.58 3.25
CA ILE A 48 -13.22 6.20 2.49
C ILE A 48 -13.02 7.10 1.26
N ASN A 49 -14.11 7.48 0.59
CA ASN A 49 -14.04 8.25 -0.65
C ASN A 49 -14.18 9.77 -0.43
N ASN A 50 -14.52 10.21 0.79
CA ASN A 50 -14.78 11.61 1.12
C ASN A 50 -13.98 12.07 2.36
N LEU A 51 -12.84 11.45 2.63
CA LEU A 51 -12.07 11.66 3.85
C LEU A 51 -11.28 12.97 3.83
N VAL A 52 -11.53 13.81 4.83
CA VAL A 52 -10.76 15.02 5.12
C VAL A 52 -10.14 14.89 6.51
N LEU A 53 -8.83 15.12 6.61
CA LEU A 53 -8.13 15.31 7.88
C LEU A 53 -8.10 16.79 8.22
N ILE A 54 -8.48 17.15 9.45
CA ILE A 54 -8.35 18.51 9.97
C ILE A 54 -7.16 18.53 10.93
N LYS A 55 -6.16 19.37 10.65
CA LYS A 55 -4.95 19.51 11.46
C LYS A 55 -4.56 20.99 11.51
N ASP A 56 -4.42 21.52 12.72
CA ASP A 56 -4.04 22.92 12.94
C ASP A 56 -4.95 23.92 12.19
N GLU A 57 -6.26 23.64 12.16
CA GLU A 57 -7.30 24.37 11.40
C GLU A 57 -7.23 24.22 9.87
N ASP A 58 -6.17 23.60 9.33
CA ASP A 58 -6.04 23.28 7.92
C ASP A 58 -6.75 21.97 7.57
N GLU A 59 -7.34 21.93 6.37
CA GLU A 59 -7.96 20.73 5.81
C GLU A 59 -7.05 20.05 4.79
N TYR A 60 -7.00 18.72 4.86
CA TYR A 60 -6.25 17.88 3.94
C TYR A 60 -7.16 16.81 3.36
N TYR A 61 -7.29 16.77 2.04
CA TYR A 61 -8.01 15.70 1.36
C TYR A 61 -7.13 14.45 1.34
N ILE A 62 -7.76 13.29 1.56
CA ILE A 62 -7.07 12.01 1.67
C ILE A 62 -7.60 11.04 0.61
N GLY A 63 -6.71 10.26 0.00
CA GLY A 63 -7.08 9.13 -0.84
C GLY A 63 -7.83 9.54 -2.11
N ASP A 64 -8.99 8.94 -2.34
CA ASP A 64 -9.77 9.18 -3.55
C ASP A 64 -10.25 10.64 -3.66
N LEU A 65 -10.59 11.27 -2.53
CA LEU A 65 -10.98 12.68 -2.52
C LEU A 65 -9.82 13.55 -3.01
N ALA A 66 -8.60 13.35 -2.51
CA ALA A 66 -7.43 14.09 -2.98
C ALA A 66 -7.10 13.79 -4.45
N ARG A 67 -7.22 12.53 -4.86
CA ARG A 67 -6.96 12.14 -6.25
C ARG A 67 -7.88 12.84 -7.23
N LEU A 68 -9.14 13.04 -6.87
CA LEU A 68 -10.17 13.62 -7.74
C LEU A 68 -10.24 15.15 -7.63
N GLN A 69 -10.09 15.69 -6.42
CA GLN A 69 -10.51 17.05 -6.11
C GLN A 69 -9.39 17.98 -5.66
N SER A 70 -8.15 17.50 -5.49
CA SER A 70 -7.03 18.38 -5.14
C SER A 70 -6.27 18.88 -6.36
N ASP A 71 -6.00 20.18 -6.39
CA ASP A 71 -5.12 20.80 -7.39
C ASP A 71 -3.70 20.28 -7.25
N THR A 72 -3.17 20.30 -6.02
CA THR A 72 -1.85 19.77 -5.69
C THR A 72 -1.98 18.40 -5.04
N LYS A 73 -1.36 17.40 -5.66
CA LYS A 73 -1.40 15.99 -5.23
C LYS A 73 -0.03 15.56 -4.74
N HIS A 74 0.03 15.08 -3.52
CA HIS A 74 1.22 14.59 -2.86
C HIS A 74 1.10 13.08 -2.70
N PHE A 75 1.74 12.34 -3.61
CA PHE A 75 1.87 10.90 -3.46
C PHE A 75 2.94 10.60 -2.40
N ILE A 76 2.60 9.69 -1.49
CA ILE A 76 3.40 9.30 -0.32
C ILE A 76 4.54 8.37 -0.71
N MET A 77 4.31 7.51 -1.70
CA MET A 77 5.36 6.73 -2.32
C MET A 77 5.66 7.26 -3.71
N ASP A 78 6.96 7.44 -3.98
CA ASP A 78 7.47 7.64 -5.33
C ASP A 78 8.53 6.57 -5.61
N GLN A 79 8.44 5.94 -6.79
CA GLN A 79 9.36 4.87 -7.23
C GLN A 79 9.62 3.74 -6.20
N GLY A 80 8.62 3.42 -5.36
CA GLY A 80 8.74 2.38 -4.34
C GLY A 80 9.59 2.72 -3.13
N LYS A 81 9.80 4.01 -2.87
CA LYS A 81 10.44 4.49 -1.65
C LYS A 81 9.46 5.28 -0.79
N LEU A 82 9.59 5.07 0.52
CA LEU A 82 8.93 5.86 1.53
C LEU A 82 9.82 7.07 1.85
N ASP A 83 9.49 8.23 1.29
CA ASP A 83 10.30 9.45 1.46
C ASP A 83 9.64 10.51 2.34
N LYS A 84 8.32 10.45 2.51
CA LYS A 84 7.54 11.52 3.15
C LYS A 84 6.81 11.03 4.40
N LEU A 85 7.57 10.78 5.46
CA LEU A 85 7.05 10.19 6.70
C LEU A 85 5.92 11.02 7.34
N ASP A 86 5.94 12.35 7.17
CA ASP A 86 4.90 13.25 7.67
C ASP A 86 3.56 13.01 6.97
N GLU A 87 3.60 12.81 5.65
CA GLU A 87 2.40 12.49 4.86
C GLU A 87 1.90 11.07 5.19
N VAL A 88 2.80 10.09 5.36
CA VAL A 88 2.43 8.75 5.85
C VAL A 88 1.68 8.84 7.18
N PHE A 89 2.24 9.60 8.12
CA PHE A 89 1.69 9.77 9.44
C PHE A 89 0.31 10.42 9.40
N MET A 90 0.13 11.47 8.60
CA MET A 90 -1.17 12.12 8.40
C MET A 90 -2.22 11.15 7.82
N LEU A 91 -1.84 10.37 6.80
CA LEU A 91 -2.76 9.41 6.18
C LEU A 91 -3.13 8.29 7.15
N ILE A 92 -2.18 7.73 7.90
CA ILE A 92 -2.51 6.72 8.92
C ILE A 92 -3.49 7.30 9.93
N LYS A 93 -3.20 8.49 10.48
CA LYS A 93 -4.08 9.15 11.46
C LYS A 93 -5.49 9.35 10.95
N SER A 94 -5.67 9.76 9.69
CA SER A 94 -7.01 10.06 9.16
C SER A 94 -7.93 8.84 9.08
N VAL A 95 -7.38 7.62 9.02
CA VAL A 95 -8.18 6.39 8.91
C VAL A 95 -8.48 5.76 10.27
N LEU A 96 -7.70 6.04 11.31
CA LEU A 96 -7.88 5.42 12.64
C LEU A 96 -9.28 5.61 13.24
N PRO A 97 -9.93 6.79 13.16
CA PRO A 97 -11.29 6.98 13.69
C PRO A 97 -12.33 6.11 12.99
N ILE A 98 -12.09 5.72 11.72
CA ILE A 98 -13.03 4.90 10.93
C ILE A 98 -12.85 3.41 11.28
N LEU A 99 -11.63 3.00 11.62
CA LEU A 99 -11.30 1.60 11.94
C LEU A 99 -11.63 1.22 13.38
N SER A 100 -11.51 2.15 14.31
CA SER A 100 -11.63 1.92 15.75
C SER A 100 -12.81 2.69 16.34
N ASP A 101 -13.90 1.99 16.63
CA ASP A 101 -15.15 2.61 17.10
C ASP A 101 -15.07 3.05 18.57
N GLU A 102 -14.15 2.48 19.35
CA GLU A 102 -14.00 2.78 20.79
C GLU A 102 -12.88 3.79 21.04
N GLU A 103 -13.20 4.89 21.75
CA GLU A 103 -12.24 5.96 22.09
C GLU A 103 -11.16 5.50 23.09
N ASP A 104 -11.51 4.62 24.03
CA ASP A 104 -10.63 4.23 25.14
C ASP A 104 -9.73 3.01 24.88
N GLN A 105 -9.59 2.58 23.62
CA GLN A 105 -8.75 1.43 23.26
C GLN A 105 -7.33 1.84 22.89
N ASP A 106 -6.36 1.12 23.48
CA ASP A 106 -4.97 1.24 23.07
C ASP A 106 -4.75 0.57 21.72
N LEU A 107 -4.08 1.27 20.82
CA LEU A 107 -3.77 0.76 19.49
C LEU A 107 -2.36 0.17 19.41
N VAL A 108 -2.26 -0.97 18.73
CA VAL A 108 -1.01 -1.57 18.28
C VAL A 108 -1.03 -1.66 16.77
N LEU A 109 -0.10 -0.96 16.11
CA LEU A 109 0.00 -0.92 14.66
C LEU A 109 1.08 -1.90 14.19
N GLY A 110 0.75 -2.75 13.23
CA GLY A 110 1.72 -3.53 12.44
C GLY A 110 1.77 -2.96 11.03
N ILE A 111 2.91 -2.44 10.60
CA ILE A 111 3.05 -1.63 9.38
C ILE A 111 4.06 -2.27 8.44
N GLY A 112 3.60 -2.69 7.27
CA GLY A 112 4.40 -3.09 6.13
C GLY A 112 4.83 -1.87 5.32
N VAL A 113 6.12 -1.77 5.01
CA VAL A 113 6.69 -0.74 4.11
C VAL A 113 7.53 -1.41 3.01
N PRO A 114 7.81 -0.74 1.89
CA PRO A 114 8.65 -1.34 0.86
C PRO A 114 10.01 -1.78 1.42
N LEU A 115 10.53 -2.92 0.98
CA LEU A 115 11.80 -3.52 1.42
C LEU A 115 13.00 -2.56 1.27
N SER A 116 12.96 -1.69 0.27
CA SER A 116 13.94 -0.62 0.02
C SER A 116 13.91 0.52 1.05
N THR A 117 12.96 0.52 1.98
CA THR A 117 12.87 1.53 3.05
C THR A 117 14.02 1.35 4.03
N ASP A 118 14.74 2.44 4.29
CA ASP A 118 15.87 2.44 5.22
C ASP A 118 15.45 2.11 6.66
N ILE A 119 16.33 1.42 7.40
CA ILE A 119 16.06 1.02 8.78
C ILE A 119 15.84 2.23 9.69
N ASN A 120 16.57 3.34 9.49
CA ASN A 120 16.39 4.54 10.31
C ASN A 120 15.03 5.19 10.03
N LYS A 121 14.60 5.23 8.77
CA LYS A 121 13.24 5.68 8.41
C LYS A 121 12.14 4.82 9.03
N MET A 122 12.31 3.50 9.05
CA MET A 122 11.36 2.59 9.73
C MET A 122 11.29 2.87 11.24
N LYS A 123 12.44 3.11 11.89
CA LYS A 123 12.51 3.48 13.32
C LYS A 123 11.88 4.84 13.58
N GLU A 124 12.14 5.81 12.71
CA GLU A 124 11.58 7.15 12.79
C GLU A 124 10.04 7.11 12.68
N LEU A 125 9.51 6.40 11.70
CA LEU A 125 8.07 6.19 11.55
C LEU A 125 7.46 5.51 12.78
N SER A 126 8.10 4.44 13.28
CA SER A 126 7.67 3.74 14.51
C SER A 126 7.64 4.66 15.72
N SER A 127 8.63 5.55 15.86
CA SER A 127 8.69 6.52 16.96
C SER A 127 7.63 7.60 16.81
N LYS A 128 7.47 8.15 15.60
CA LYS A 128 6.55 9.24 15.30
C LYS A 128 5.09 8.86 15.51
N LEU A 129 4.75 7.59 15.29
CA LEU A 129 3.41 7.06 15.47
C LEU A 129 3.03 6.73 16.91
N LYS A 130 3.98 6.67 17.85
CA LYS A 130 3.67 6.31 19.25
C LYS A 130 3.23 7.53 20.05
N GLY A 131 2.17 7.38 20.82
CA GLY A 131 1.64 8.41 21.72
C GLY A 131 0.13 8.58 21.60
N SER A 132 -0.39 9.56 22.33
CA SER A 132 -1.80 9.97 22.26
C SER A 132 -1.97 11.09 21.24
N TYR A 133 -3.04 10.98 20.45
CA TYR A 133 -3.39 11.98 19.45
C TYR A 133 -4.88 12.26 19.49
N THR A 134 -5.23 13.54 19.54
CA THR A 134 -6.54 14.00 19.09
C THR A 134 -6.54 13.98 17.55
N ILE A 135 -7.54 13.32 16.98
CA ILE A 135 -7.70 13.15 15.54
C ILE A 135 -9.07 13.70 15.17
N LYS A 136 -9.08 14.71 14.30
CA LYS A 136 -10.29 15.31 13.78
C LYS A 136 -10.40 15.03 12.29
N ILE A 137 -11.48 14.38 11.89
CA ILE A 137 -11.79 14.09 10.49
C ILE A 137 -13.17 14.60 10.13
N LYS A 138 -13.35 14.91 8.85
CA LYS A 138 -14.61 15.36 8.27
C LYS A 138 -14.94 14.53 7.04
N ASN A 139 -16.19 14.16 6.88
CA ASN A 139 -16.70 13.59 5.65
C ASN A 139 -17.16 14.75 4.73
N GLU A 140 -16.50 14.92 3.60
CA GLU A 140 -16.76 16.07 2.72
C GLU A 140 -18.16 16.01 2.08
N SER A 141 -18.75 14.83 1.94
CA SER A 141 -20.09 14.65 1.35
C SER A 141 -21.20 14.91 2.38
N THR A 142 -21.10 14.33 3.58
CA THR A 142 -22.15 14.45 4.62
C THR A 142 -21.95 15.64 5.56
N LYS A 143 -20.76 16.24 5.57
CA LYS A 143 -20.30 17.25 6.55
C LYS A 143 -20.24 16.76 8.00
N GLU A 144 -20.37 15.45 8.22
CA GLU A 144 -20.16 14.82 9.51
C GLU A 144 -18.72 15.01 9.97
N ILE A 145 -18.52 15.33 11.24
CA ILE A 145 -17.21 15.52 11.86
C ILE A 145 -17.07 14.51 12.99
N ILE A 146 -15.93 13.80 12.99
CA ILE A 146 -15.53 12.90 14.07
C ILE A 146 -14.26 13.48 14.69
N GLU A 147 -14.27 13.65 16.00
CA GLU A 147 -13.11 14.06 16.78
C GLU A 147 -12.91 13.06 17.92
N VAL A 148 -11.81 12.32 17.88
CA VAL A 148 -11.54 11.23 18.82
C VAL A 148 -10.11 11.31 19.33
N GLU A 149 -9.89 10.91 20.59
CA GLU A 149 -8.56 10.63 21.09
C GLU A 149 -8.18 9.18 20.79
N LYS A 150 -6.95 8.94 20.34
CA LYS A 150 -6.40 7.60 20.12
C LYS A 150 -5.00 7.51 20.70
N ASN A 151 -4.76 6.47 21.49
CA ASN A 151 -3.44 6.18 22.04
C ASN A 151 -2.79 5.02 21.28
N ILE A 152 -1.68 5.28 20.60
CA ILE A 152 -0.89 4.26 19.92
C ILE A 152 0.23 3.81 20.86
N LYS A 153 0.03 2.66 21.50
CA LYS A 153 1.03 2.09 22.42
C LYS A 153 2.26 1.55 21.71
N LYS A 154 2.07 0.92 20.55
CA LYS A 154 3.16 0.34 19.76
C LYS A 154 2.89 0.50 18.27
N ALA A 155 3.94 0.81 17.53
CA ALA A 155 3.96 0.75 16.08
C ALA A 155 5.16 -0.10 15.64
N LEU A 156 4.90 -1.27 15.07
CA LEU A 156 5.90 -2.20 14.55
C LEU A 156 6.00 -1.97 13.04
N VAL A 157 7.11 -1.41 12.58
CA VAL A 157 7.36 -1.15 11.16
C VAL A 157 8.33 -2.18 10.63
N MET A 158 7.95 -2.87 9.55
CA MET A 158 8.71 -3.96 8.93
C MET A 158 8.53 -3.96 7.41
N PRO A 159 9.40 -4.63 6.64
CA PRO A 159 9.15 -4.81 5.21
C PRO A 159 7.79 -5.45 4.94
N GLU A 160 7.08 -5.03 3.89
CA GLU A 160 5.74 -5.51 3.53
C GLU A 160 5.67 -7.04 3.47
N SER A 161 6.65 -7.64 2.81
CA SER A 161 6.79 -9.09 2.66
C SER A 161 6.90 -9.87 3.99
N TYR A 162 7.20 -9.22 5.13
CA TYR A 162 7.19 -9.89 6.45
C TYR A 162 5.79 -10.31 6.89
N GLY A 163 4.75 -9.57 6.52
CA GLY A 163 3.38 -9.94 6.88
C GLY A 163 3.04 -11.33 6.34
N SER A 164 3.36 -11.56 5.07
CA SER A 164 3.22 -12.86 4.39
C SER A 164 4.06 -13.95 5.05
N TYR A 165 5.30 -13.64 5.45
CA TYR A 165 6.16 -14.57 6.16
C TYR A 165 5.54 -15.01 7.51
N TYR A 166 5.16 -14.06 8.36
CA TYR A 166 4.58 -14.36 9.67
C TYR A 166 3.24 -15.11 9.56
N TYR A 167 2.44 -14.80 8.54
CA TYR A 167 1.22 -15.53 8.25
C TYR A 167 1.47 -17.01 7.91
N GLN A 168 2.58 -17.34 7.25
CA GLN A 168 2.94 -18.74 7.00
C GLN A 168 3.59 -19.39 8.23
N VAL A 169 4.53 -18.72 8.89
CA VAL A 169 5.19 -19.23 10.11
C VAL A 169 4.19 -19.55 11.22
N SER A 170 3.13 -18.76 11.37
CA SER A 170 2.08 -19.02 12.37
C SER A 170 1.35 -20.34 12.15
N LYS A 171 1.38 -20.90 10.93
CA LYS A 171 0.82 -22.22 10.59
C LYS A 171 1.77 -23.37 10.91
N PHE A 172 3.05 -23.08 11.17
CA PHE A 172 4.08 -24.07 11.50
C PHE A 172 4.44 -24.05 13.00
N ASP A 173 3.45 -23.85 13.87
CA ASP A 173 3.62 -23.72 15.33
C ASP A 173 4.69 -22.67 15.74
N GLY A 174 4.84 -21.62 14.93
CA GLY A 174 5.82 -20.56 15.19
C GLY A 174 7.28 -20.94 14.94
N ARG A 175 7.54 -22.09 14.30
CA ARG A 175 8.90 -22.47 13.90
C ARG A 175 9.39 -21.54 12.79
N VAL A 176 10.63 -21.08 12.95
CA VAL A 176 11.32 -20.29 11.93
C VAL A 176 11.49 -21.16 10.68
N VAL A 177 11.14 -20.60 9.52
CA VAL A 177 11.25 -21.28 8.22
C VAL A 177 12.16 -20.45 7.33
N ASN A 178 13.10 -21.10 6.65
CA ASN A 178 13.87 -20.47 5.60
C ASN A 178 12.95 -20.27 4.39
N ALA A 179 12.84 -19.05 3.90
CA ALA A 179 11.85 -18.72 2.88
C ALA A 179 12.38 -17.68 1.89
N GLN A 180 11.99 -17.84 0.64
CA GLN A 180 12.02 -16.76 -0.33
C GLN A 180 10.58 -16.36 -0.64
N ILE A 181 10.25 -15.12 -0.34
CA ILE A 181 8.90 -14.57 -0.45
C ILE A 181 8.89 -13.65 -1.66
N ILE A 182 7.91 -13.87 -2.55
CA ILE A 182 7.71 -13.06 -3.75
C ILE A 182 6.37 -12.35 -3.58
N SER A 183 6.40 -11.05 -3.27
CA SER A 183 5.20 -10.23 -3.21
C SER A 183 4.95 -9.62 -4.59
N LEU A 184 3.75 -9.81 -5.13
CA LEU A 184 3.33 -9.28 -6.44
C LEU A 184 2.20 -8.26 -6.24
N ASP A 185 2.54 -6.97 -6.15
CA ASP A 185 1.55 -5.89 -6.19
C ASP A 185 2.01 -4.81 -7.19
N LEU A 186 1.67 -3.54 -6.93
CA LEU A 186 2.15 -2.39 -7.68
C LEU A 186 3.67 -2.33 -7.79
N LEU A 187 4.37 -2.93 -6.83
CA LEU A 187 5.80 -3.24 -6.88
C LEU A 187 5.97 -4.73 -6.61
N THR A 188 6.97 -5.35 -7.23
CA THR A 188 7.35 -6.71 -6.89
C THR A 188 8.52 -6.70 -5.91
N GLU A 189 8.35 -7.42 -4.82
CA GLU A 189 9.41 -7.63 -3.83
C GLU A 189 9.83 -9.09 -3.82
N ILE A 190 11.14 -9.33 -3.79
CA ILE A 190 11.72 -10.63 -3.50
C ILE A 190 12.44 -10.47 -2.16
N MET A 191 12.00 -11.19 -1.13
CA MET A 191 12.61 -11.16 0.19
C MET A 191 13.08 -12.55 0.59
N THR A 192 14.35 -12.67 0.93
CA THR A 192 14.94 -13.93 1.40
C THR A 192 15.15 -13.87 2.91
N ILE A 193 14.60 -14.85 3.62
CA ILE A 193 14.75 -15.05 5.06
C ILE A 193 15.46 -16.37 5.30
N ILE A 194 16.56 -16.34 6.06
CA ILE A 194 17.27 -17.51 6.56
C ILE A 194 17.39 -17.39 8.08
N GLU A 195 16.99 -18.43 8.80
CA GLU A 195 17.00 -18.48 10.28
C GLU A 195 16.33 -17.25 10.92
N GLY A 196 15.25 -16.77 10.30
CA GLY A 196 14.47 -15.63 10.78
C GLY A 196 15.09 -14.26 10.48
N ARG A 197 16.21 -14.21 9.76
CA ARG A 197 16.91 -12.97 9.38
C ARG A 197 16.78 -12.70 7.89
N ILE A 198 16.58 -11.43 7.53
CA ILE A 198 16.63 -11.00 6.12
C ILE A 198 18.05 -11.14 5.59
N ILE A 199 18.21 -11.86 4.49
CA ILE A 199 19.43 -11.81 3.70
C ILE A 199 19.30 -10.66 2.71
N ARG A 200 19.78 -9.47 3.10
CA ARG A 200 19.61 -8.22 2.33
C ARG A 200 20.17 -8.32 0.92
N ASN A 201 21.31 -8.98 0.72
CA ASN A 201 21.91 -9.16 -0.60
C ASN A 201 21.13 -10.14 -1.50
N ALA A 202 20.31 -11.00 -0.90
CA ALA A 202 19.39 -11.91 -1.59
C ALA A 202 17.95 -11.37 -1.61
N SER A 203 17.74 -10.08 -1.33
CA SER A 203 16.42 -9.45 -1.29
C SER A 203 16.42 -8.18 -2.13
N VAL A 204 15.38 -7.97 -2.94
CA VAL A 204 15.34 -6.88 -3.93
C VAL A 204 13.91 -6.43 -4.23
N ASN A 205 13.75 -5.14 -4.51
CA ASN A 205 12.54 -4.57 -5.13
C ASN A 205 12.75 -4.46 -6.64
N LEU A 206 11.86 -5.07 -7.42
CA LEU A 206 11.94 -5.06 -8.88
C LEU A 206 11.20 -3.84 -9.44
N VAL A 207 11.97 -2.93 -10.03
CA VAL A 207 11.44 -1.71 -10.66
C VAL A 207 10.84 -1.97 -12.05
N ASN A 208 11.32 -3.01 -12.74
CA ASN A 208 10.96 -3.33 -14.13
C ASN A 208 10.01 -4.53 -14.26
N ALA A 209 9.64 -5.13 -13.14
CA ALA A 209 8.74 -6.26 -13.08
C ALA A 209 7.76 -6.02 -11.95
N SER A 210 6.56 -5.56 -12.29
CA SER A 210 5.50 -5.27 -11.32
C SER A 210 4.16 -5.13 -12.05
N LEU A 211 3.07 -5.09 -11.29
CA LEU A 211 1.75 -4.78 -11.86
C LEU A 211 1.71 -3.37 -12.46
N PHE A 212 2.43 -2.41 -11.87
CA PHE A 212 2.53 -1.06 -12.42
C PHE A 212 3.30 -1.05 -13.74
N THR A 213 4.39 -1.82 -13.86
CA THR A 213 5.13 -1.96 -15.12
C THR A 213 4.28 -2.61 -16.20
N LEU A 214 3.49 -3.63 -15.86
CA LEU A 214 2.53 -4.25 -16.77
C LEU A 214 1.51 -3.23 -17.27
N ALA A 215 0.90 -2.47 -16.35
CA ALA A 215 -0.06 -1.43 -16.69
C ALA A 215 0.55 -0.39 -17.65
N ASN A 216 1.76 0.11 -17.34
CA ASN A 216 2.47 1.07 -18.20
C ASN A 216 2.72 0.53 -19.60
N LYS A 217 3.22 -0.71 -19.72
CA LYS A 217 3.49 -1.34 -21.02
C LYS A 217 2.21 -1.48 -21.85
N ILE A 218 1.11 -1.91 -21.22
CA ILE A 218 -0.21 -2.02 -21.87
C ILE A 218 -0.72 -0.65 -22.30
N THR A 219 -0.68 0.37 -21.42
CA THR A 219 -1.18 1.71 -21.77
C THR A 219 -0.35 2.37 -22.85
N HIS A 220 0.96 2.16 -22.89
CA HIS A 220 1.80 2.62 -24.00
C HIS A 220 1.41 1.95 -25.32
N ALA A 221 1.24 0.63 -25.33
CA ALA A 221 0.79 -0.09 -26.53
C ALA A 221 -0.59 0.39 -27.01
N LEU A 222 -1.52 0.65 -26.09
CA LEU A 222 -2.82 1.22 -26.42
C LEU A 222 -2.72 2.67 -26.91
N GLN A 223 -1.88 3.49 -26.30
CA GLN A 223 -1.64 4.87 -26.74
C GLN A 223 -1.13 4.92 -28.17
N HIS A 224 -0.23 3.99 -28.56
CA HIS A 224 0.20 3.87 -29.95
C HIS A 224 -0.95 3.49 -30.90
N LYS A 225 -1.91 2.67 -30.46
CA LYS A 225 -3.08 2.27 -31.25
C LYS A 225 -4.16 3.36 -31.31
N THR A 226 -4.36 4.12 -30.24
CA THR A 226 -5.50 5.04 -30.09
C THR A 226 -5.12 6.50 -30.25
N ASN A 227 -3.82 6.83 -30.24
CA ASN A 227 -3.27 8.19 -30.18
C ASN A 227 -3.85 9.01 -29.00
N ARG A 228 -4.06 8.35 -27.86
CA ARG A 228 -4.64 8.96 -26.64
C ARG A 228 -3.71 8.68 -25.47
N ILE A 229 -3.48 9.69 -24.64
CA ILE A 229 -2.77 9.52 -23.38
C ILE A 229 -3.67 8.73 -22.44
N ILE A 230 -3.17 7.61 -21.93
CA ILE A 230 -3.90 6.72 -21.03
C ILE A 230 -3.12 6.65 -19.73
N ASN A 231 -3.79 6.96 -18.61
CA ASN A 231 -3.18 6.82 -17.28
C ASN A 231 -3.06 5.31 -16.93
N PRO A 232 -1.86 4.78 -16.66
CA PRO A 232 -1.65 3.39 -16.24
C PRO A 232 -2.55 2.97 -15.07
N LEU A 233 -2.76 3.85 -14.09
CA LEU A 233 -3.59 3.59 -12.92
C LEU A 233 -5.05 3.28 -13.27
N SER A 234 -5.54 3.75 -14.43
CA SER A 234 -6.93 3.56 -14.86
C SER A 234 -7.27 2.11 -15.24
N ILE A 235 -6.26 1.29 -15.58
CA ILE A 235 -6.48 -0.10 -15.99
C ILE A 235 -6.06 -1.11 -14.92
N ILE A 236 -5.48 -0.67 -13.80
CA ILE A 236 -4.96 -1.58 -12.76
C ILE A 236 -6.07 -2.44 -12.16
N LYS A 237 -7.26 -1.87 -11.96
CA LYS A 237 -8.41 -2.63 -11.48
C LYS A 237 -8.76 -3.76 -12.46
N ASN A 238 -8.83 -3.47 -13.76
CA ASN A 238 -9.07 -4.49 -14.78
C ASN A 238 -8.02 -5.60 -14.73
N LEU A 239 -6.74 -5.26 -14.54
CA LEU A 239 -5.67 -6.26 -14.41
C LEU A 239 -5.81 -7.11 -13.14
N LYS A 240 -6.18 -6.52 -12.00
CA LYS A 240 -6.40 -7.25 -10.74
C LYS A 240 -7.62 -8.16 -10.79
N ASP A 241 -8.67 -7.74 -11.49
CA ASP A 241 -9.92 -8.48 -11.64
C ASP A 241 -9.88 -9.46 -12.83
N GLU A 242 -8.73 -9.62 -13.48
CA GLU A 242 -8.52 -10.47 -14.68
C GLU A 242 -9.44 -10.12 -15.86
N ILE A 243 -9.85 -8.85 -15.98
CA ILE A 243 -10.73 -8.35 -17.03
C ILE A 243 -9.91 -7.81 -18.20
N ASP A 244 -10.03 -8.45 -19.37
CA ASP A 244 -9.33 -8.03 -20.59
C ASP A 244 -9.99 -6.86 -21.35
N GLY A 245 -11.22 -6.51 -20.99
CA GLY A 245 -11.91 -5.37 -21.57
C GLY A 245 -11.60 -4.07 -20.82
N VAL A 246 -10.97 -3.09 -21.49
CA VAL A 246 -10.75 -1.73 -20.96
C VAL A 246 -11.55 -0.71 -21.75
N ILE A 247 -12.06 0.33 -21.08
CA ILE A 247 -12.79 1.43 -21.73
C ILE A 247 -11.86 2.64 -21.84
N ILE A 248 -11.57 3.07 -23.07
CA ILE A 248 -10.76 4.25 -23.33
C ILE A 248 -11.60 5.25 -24.12
N SER A 249 -11.99 6.32 -23.42
CA SER A 249 -12.87 7.40 -23.89
C SER A 249 -14.05 6.88 -24.71
N GLY A 250 -14.88 6.08 -24.03
CA GLY A 250 -16.15 5.55 -24.52
C GLY A 250 -16.06 4.31 -25.41
N LYS A 251 -14.86 3.88 -25.82
CA LYS A 251 -14.67 2.68 -26.64
C LYS A 251 -14.06 1.55 -25.83
N LYS A 252 -14.60 0.34 -25.99
CA LYS A 252 -14.05 -0.88 -25.40
C LYS A 252 -12.90 -1.40 -26.26
N TYR A 253 -11.80 -1.74 -25.62
CA TYR A 253 -10.63 -2.38 -26.22
C TYR A 253 -10.35 -3.69 -25.48
N ASP A 254 -9.89 -4.69 -26.22
CA ASP A 254 -9.38 -5.93 -25.67
C ASP A 254 -7.86 -5.83 -25.52
N ILE A 255 -7.36 -6.15 -24.33
CA ILE A 255 -5.93 -6.14 -24.00
C ILE A 255 -5.34 -7.54 -23.83
N GLY A 256 -6.09 -8.62 -24.04
CA GLY A 256 -5.66 -9.99 -23.74
C GLY A 256 -4.29 -10.38 -24.32
N GLU A 257 -4.11 -10.22 -25.64
CA GLU A 257 -2.84 -10.54 -26.31
C GLU A 257 -1.67 -9.66 -25.82
N ILE A 258 -1.93 -8.35 -25.63
CA ILE A 258 -0.92 -7.40 -25.15
C ILE A 258 -0.52 -7.75 -23.71
N LYS A 259 -1.51 -8.08 -22.88
CA LYS A 259 -1.37 -8.49 -21.49
C LYS A 259 -0.51 -9.75 -21.40
N GLU A 260 -0.83 -10.80 -22.15
CA GLU A 260 -0.09 -12.06 -22.14
C GLU A 260 1.36 -11.88 -22.58
N HIS A 261 1.59 -11.11 -23.66
CA HIS A 261 2.93 -10.81 -24.15
C HIS A 261 3.81 -10.18 -23.06
N TYR A 262 3.28 -9.17 -22.36
CA TYR A 262 4.04 -8.46 -21.32
C TYR A 262 4.13 -9.23 -19.99
N ILE A 263 3.12 -10.04 -19.64
CA ILE A 263 3.20 -10.97 -18.51
C ILE A 263 4.41 -11.88 -18.71
N LYS A 264 4.57 -12.50 -19.89
CA LYS A 264 5.71 -13.40 -20.15
C LYS A 264 7.07 -12.70 -19.98
N GLN A 265 7.20 -11.46 -20.44
CA GLN A 265 8.43 -10.67 -20.25
C GLN A 265 8.71 -10.41 -18.76
N ILE A 266 7.69 -9.98 -18.01
CA ILE A 266 7.78 -9.65 -16.59
C ILE A 266 8.08 -10.91 -15.77
N SER A 267 7.44 -12.04 -16.07
CA SER A 267 7.70 -13.32 -15.41
C SER A 267 9.15 -13.78 -15.59
N ASN A 268 9.72 -13.63 -16.78
CA ASN A 268 11.14 -13.95 -17.01
C ASN A 268 12.06 -13.07 -16.16
N GLU A 269 11.80 -11.76 -16.09
CA GLU A 269 12.57 -10.83 -15.24
C GLU A 269 12.50 -11.22 -13.75
N ILE A 270 11.31 -11.61 -13.26
CA ILE A 270 11.14 -12.09 -11.88
C ILE A 270 11.98 -13.36 -11.64
N VAL A 271 11.88 -14.34 -12.54
CA VAL A 271 12.61 -15.61 -12.44
C VAL A 271 14.12 -15.41 -12.46
N ASP A 272 14.63 -14.52 -13.31
CA ASP A 272 16.07 -14.24 -13.38
C ASP A 272 16.58 -13.52 -12.12
N ASN A 273 15.77 -12.65 -11.52
CA ASN A 273 16.10 -12.04 -10.23
C ASN A 273 16.01 -13.03 -9.06
N ILE A 274 15.08 -13.98 -9.09
CA ILE A 274 15.03 -15.10 -8.13
C ILE A 274 16.32 -15.92 -8.20
N LYS A 275 16.73 -16.34 -9.41
CA LYS A 275 17.99 -17.09 -9.61
C LYS A 275 19.19 -16.30 -9.12
N ARG A 276 19.23 -14.99 -9.39
CA ARG A 276 20.30 -14.11 -8.90
C ARG A 276 20.29 -14.04 -7.36
N ALA A 277 19.13 -13.89 -6.74
CA ALA A 277 18.99 -13.84 -5.28
C ALA A 277 19.49 -15.13 -4.60
N ILE A 278 19.24 -16.28 -5.21
CA ILE A 278 19.72 -17.58 -4.72
C ILE A 278 21.25 -17.63 -4.60
N ASN A 279 21.98 -16.98 -5.52
CA ASN A 279 23.45 -16.94 -5.47
C ASN A 279 24.02 -16.19 -4.26
N PHE A 280 23.18 -15.46 -3.51
CA PHE A 280 23.56 -14.73 -2.30
C PHE A 280 23.10 -15.43 -1.01
N ILE A 281 22.52 -16.63 -1.11
CA ILE A 281 22.15 -17.46 0.04
C ILE A 281 23.41 -18.14 0.60
N PRO A 282 23.55 -18.31 1.94
CA PRO A 282 24.64 -19.07 2.53
C PRO A 282 24.78 -20.49 1.94
N LEU A 283 26.02 -20.96 1.74
CA LEU A 283 26.34 -22.23 1.07
C LEU A 283 25.89 -23.48 1.83
N ASP A 284 25.63 -23.34 3.13
CA ASP A 284 25.17 -24.39 4.03
C ASP A 284 23.64 -24.60 3.98
N VAL A 285 22.91 -23.76 3.23
CA VAL A 285 21.47 -23.91 3.02
C VAL A 285 21.20 -24.86 1.85
N THR A 286 20.42 -25.91 2.11
CA THR A 286 19.91 -26.81 1.05
C THR A 286 18.60 -26.26 0.51
N ILE A 287 18.47 -26.14 -0.82
CA ILE A 287 17.25 -25.68 -1.49
C ILE A 287 16.47 -26.89 -1.99
N GLU A 288 15.25 -27.07 -1.50
CA GLU A 288 14.29 -28.05 -2.01
C GLU A 288 13.21 -27.33 -2.84
N TYR A 289 12.99 -27.79 -4.07
CA TYR A 289 11.92 -27.28 -4.94
C TYR A 289 10.67 -28.14 -4.70
N TYR A 290 9.57 -27.51 -4.26
CA TYR A 290 8.25 -28.13 -4.12
C TYR A 290 7.26 -27.53 -5.11
#